data_AF-A0A1A2JHC8-F1
#
_entry.id   AF-A0A1A2JHC8-F1
#
_cell.length_a   1.000
_cell.length_b   1.000
_cell.length_c   1.000
_cell.angle_alpha   90.00
_cell.angle_beta   90.00
_cell.angle_gamma   90.00
#
_symmetry.space_group_name_H-M   'P 1'
#
loop_
_entity.id
_entity.type
_entity.pdbx_description
1 polymer ?
#
loop_
_entity_poly.entity_id
_entity_poly.type
_entity_poly.pdbx_seq_one_letter_code
_entity_poly.pdbx_strand_id
1 'polypeptide(L)'
;MRDNAGGVAAAVLHRLSLTTPVRHFVLFSSISGLTGSRWLAHYTATSGYLDALAYARRALGLPATTINWGLWKSLADSDGDAGQVSVGTGLVPMDDDVAIAALSSAMNPAAGPHSVVVDADWPLLAEAYRMRGSLRIVDDLLADSEGASVIPARDWSHLTSAQVRAELQSGLRAIVARELRIPEPELENDRPLAELGLNSLMAMAIRREAENLVGVEISTIMLFNHPTVSALADQLTKMVAPTTESGHDEIAALSASAGSTLDSLFDRIESSSVTAEEPA
;
A
#
# COMPACT_ATOMS: atom_id res chain seq x y z
N MET A 1 25.16 1.99 -18.66
CA MET A 1 25.59 3.39 -18.95
C MET A 1 25.05 3.90 -20.30
N ARG A 2 23.99 3.31 -20.87
CA ARG A 2 23.40 3.69 -22.17
C ARG A 2 22.21 4.67 -22.05
N ASP A 3 21.71 4.94 -20.85
CA ASP A 3 20.41 5.61 -20.65
C ASP A 3 20.44 7.13 -20.50
N ASN A 4 21.57 7.79 -20.75
CA ASN A 4 21.68 9.25 -20.66
C ASN A 4 21.40 9.99 -21.99
N ALA A 5 20.93 9.25 -23.01
CA ALA A 5 20.73 9.78 -24.36
C ALA A 5 19.58 10.81 -24.46
N GLY A 6 18.55 10.67 -23.61
CA GLY A 6 17.35 11.53 -23.65
C GLY A 6 17.63 13.00 -23.36
N GLY A 7 18.40 13.30 -22.31
CA GLY A 7 18.74 14.68 -21.95
C GLY A 7 19.62 15.37 -22.99
N VAL A 8 20.60 14.64 -23.55
CA VAL A 8 21.48 15.15 -24.62
C VAL A 8 20.68 15.42 -25.89
N ALA A 9 19.79 14.50 -26.28
CA ALA A 9 18.93 14.67 -27.46
C ALA A 9 18.00 15.89 -27.31
N ALA A 10 17.38 16.07 -26.14
CA ALA A 10 16.50 17.21 -25.88
C ALA A 10 17.25 18.55 -25.91
N ALA A 11 18.48 18.61 -25.40
CA ALA A 11 19.34 19.79 -25.49
C ALA A 11 19.69 20.15 -26.94
N VAL A 12 20.00 19.15 -27.78
CA VAL A 12 20.28 19.34 -29.21
C VAL A 12 19.02 19.82 -29.93
N LEU A 13 17.89 19.16 -29.71
CA LEU A 13 16.61 19.53 -30.32
C LEU A 13 16.20 20.96 -29.93
N HIS A 14 16.42 21.35 -28.68
CA HIS A 14 16.20 22.73 -28.23
C HIS A 14 16.99 23.71 -29.09
N ARG A 15 18.30 23.53 -29.24
CA ARG A 15 19.15 24.44 -30.03
C ARG A 15 18.71 24.54 -31.49
N LEU A 16 18.43 23.41 -32.13
CA LEU A 16 17.96 23.37 -33.52
C LEU A 16 16.61 24.10 -33.68
N SER A 17 15.71 23.95 -32.70
CA SER A 17 14.40 24.58 -32.74
C SER A 17 14.42 26.12 -32.63
N LEU A 18 15.54 26.71 -32.18
CA LEU A 18 15.68 28.17 -32.10
C LEU A 18 15.88 28.79 -33.49
N THR A 19 16.52 28.06 -34.40
CA THR A 19 16.73 28.49 -35.79
C THR A 19 15.69 27.92 -36.75
N THR A 20 15.07 26.79 -36.38
CA THR A 20 14.04 26.11 -37.16
C THR A 20 12.80 25.93 -36.28
N PRO A 21 11.88 26.90 -36.27
CA PRO A 21 10.74 26.89 -35.36
C PRO A 21 9.85 25.67 -35.62
N VAL A 22 9.50 24.98 -34.54
CA VAL A 22 8.60 23.82 -34.57
C VAL A 22 7.22 24.22 -34.06
N ARG A 23 6.17 23.59 -34.59
CA ARG A 23 4.81 23.79 -34.08
C ARG A 23 4.60 23.11 -32.72
N HIS A 24 5.18 21.93 -32.56
CA HIS A 24 5.10 21.13 -31.34
C HIS A 24 6.50 20.69 -30.93
N PHE A 25 6.78 20.73 -29.63
CA PHE A 25 8.01 20.21 -29.03
C PHE A 25 7.57 19.33 -27.87
N VAL A 26 7.54 18.02 -28.08
CA VAL A 26 6.97 17.08 -27.12
C VAL A 26 8.08 16.22 -26.51
N LEU A 27 8.16 16.20 -25.19
CA LEU A 27 9.13 15.42 -24.43
C LEU A 27 8.41 14.29 -23.72
N PHE A 28 8.84 13.06 -23.97
CA PHE A 28 8.31 11.88 -23.28
C PHE A 28 9.19 11.64 -22.06
N SER A 29 8.60 11.86 -20.90
CA SER A 29 9.21 11.74 -19.58
C SER A 29 8.53 10.60 -18.81
N SER A 30 8.88 10.43 -17.55
CA SER A 30 8.33 9.39 -16.69
C SER A 30 7.79 10.00 -15.41
N ILE A 31 6.74 9.39 -14.85
CA ILE A 31 6.23 9.70 -13.50
C ILE A 31 7.32 9.57 -12.43
N SER A 32 8.35 8.75 -12.66
CA SER A 32 9.49 8.61 -11.77
C SER A 32 10.31 9.90 -11.60
N GLY A 33 10.16 10.89 -12.49
CA GLY A 33 10.69 12.25 -12.28
C GLY A 33 10.03 12.99 -11.12
N LEU A 34 8.78 12.67 -10.82
CA LEU A 34 7.97 13.27 -9.75
C LEU A 34 8.00 12.43 -8.48
N THR A 35 7.82 11.11 -8.61
CA THR A 35 7.73 10.20 -7.47
C THR A 35 9.09 9.64 -7.04
N GLY A 36 10.13 9.83 -7.85
CA GLY A 36 11.45 9.27 -7.62
C GLY A 36 11.50 7.75 -7.82
N SER A 37 12.71 7.23 -7.98
CA SER A 37 12.97 5.79 -8.03
C SER A 37 14.24 5.43 -7.27
N ARG A 38 14.15 4.46 -6.36
CA ARG A 38 15.29 3.96 -5.57
C ARG A 38 16.38 3.31 -6.44
N TRP A 39 16.00 2.72 -7.57
CA TRP A 39 16.91 1.96 -8.43
C TRP A 39 17.30 2.68 -9.72
N LEU A 40 16.60 3.78 -10.05
CA LEU A 40 16.73 4.47 -11.33
C LEU A 40 17.01 5.97 -11.18
N ALA A 41 17.86 6.36 -10.24
CA ALA A 41 18.17 7.78 -9.96
C ALA A 41 18.61 8.57 -11.21
N HIS A 42 19.39 7.95 -12.10
CA HIS A 42 19.84 8.55 -13.36
C HIS A 42 18.68 8.79 -14.34
N TYR A 43 17.71 7.87 -14.39
CA TYR A 43 16.50 7.99 -15.20
C TYR A 43 15.57 9.07 -14.65
N THR A 44 15.32 9.07 -13.33
CA THR A 44 14.57 10.11 -12.62
C THR A 44 15.18 11.50 -12.86
N ALA A 45 16.51 11.64 -12.77
CA ALA A 45 17.19 12.90 -13.03
C ALA A 45 17.02 13.37 -14.49
N THR A 46 17.03 12.44 -15.44
CA THR A 46 16.76 12.75 -16.86
C THR A 46 15.32 13.23 -17.04
N SER A 47 14.34 12.55 -16.43
CA SER A 47 12.94 12.99 -16.44
C SER A 47 12.78 14.39 -15.85
N GLY A 48 13.38 14.66 -14.68
CA GLY A 48 13.37 15.99 -14.08
C GLY A 48 14.02 17.07 -14.95
N TYR A 49 15.08 16.73 -15.69
CA TYR A 49 15.68 17.64 -16.68
C TYR A 49 14.72 17.96 -17.83
N LEU A 50 14.01 16.96 -18.37
CA LEU A 50 13.03 17.17 -19.44
C LEU A 50 11.87 18.07 -18.99
N ASP A 51 11.38 17.84 -17.77
CA ASP A 51 10.34 18.66 -17.14
C ASP A 51 10.83 20.11 -16.99
N ALA A 52 12.02 20.33 -16.41
CA ALA A 52 12.60 21.67 -16.28
C ALA A 52 12.83 22.37 -17.64
N LEU A 53 13.26 21.62 -18.66
CA LEU A 53 13.49 22.15 -20.00
C LEU A 53 12.18 22.62 -20.65
N ALA A 54 11.09 21.86 -20.54
CA ALA A 54 9.80 22.27 -21.09
C ALA A 54 9.26 23.52 -20.41
N TYR A 55 9.36 23.60 -19.09
CA TYR A 55 9.02 24.81 -18.34
C TYR A 55 9.82 26.02 -18.83
N ALA A 56 11.15 25.90 -18.91
CA ALA A 56 12.01 26.98 -19.37
C ALA A 56 11.70 27.41 -20.81
N ARG A 57 11.40 26.47 -21.72
CA ARG A 57 10.98 26.78 -23.08
C ARG A 57 9.67 27.56 -23.12
N ARG A 58 8.68 27.16 -22.33
CA ARG A 58 7.39 27.86 -22.25
C ARG A 58 7.53 29.26 -21.67
N ALA A 59 8.40 29.46 -20.67
CA ALA A 59 8.72 30.78 -20.13
C ALA A 59 9.35 31.72 -21.18
N LEU A 60 10.02 31.16 -22.19
CA LEU A 60 10.58 31.90 -23.34
C LEU A 60 9.58 32.07 -24.50
N GLY A 61 8.31 31.70 -24.32
CA GLY A 61 7.29 31.74 -25.38
C GLY A 61 7.48 30.67 -26.47
N LEU A 62 8.35 29.69 -26.24
CA LEU A 62 8.59 28.59 -27.17
C LEU A 62 7.64 27.41 -26.88
N PRO A 63 7.21 26.68 -27.92
CA PRO A 63 6.40 25.49 -27.73
C PRO A 63 7.20 24.44 -26.96
N ALA A 64 6.53 23.82 -25.99
CA ALA A 64 7.00 22.70 -25.20
C ALA A 64 5.82 22.06 -24.46
N THR A 65 5.79 20.74 -24.47
CA THR A 65 4.89 19.89 -23.69
C THR A 65 5.72 18.71 -23.18
N THR A 66 5.64 18.42 -21.89
CA THR A 66 6.21 17.20 -21.31
C THR A 66 5.10 16.30 -20.81
N ILE A 67 5.22 15.01 -21.10
CA ILE A 67 4.28 13.98 -20.63
C ILE A 67 5.06 13.01 -19.74
N ASN A 68 4.74 13.00 -18.46
CA ASN A 68 5.28 12.05 -17.49
C ASN A 68 4.43 10.77 -17.54
N TRP A 69 4.90 9.77 -18.27
CA TRP A 69 4.18 8.51 -18.43
C TRP A 69 4.32 7.60 -17.21
N GLY A 70 3.21 6.94 -16.87
CA GLY A 70 3.16 5.78 -15.99
C GLY A 70 3.70 4.51 -16.65
N LEU A 71 3.40 3.36 -16.05
CA LEU A 71 3.84 2.07 -16.57
C LEU A 71 2.96 1.66 -17.76
N TRP A 72 3.57 1.31 -18.89
CA TRP A 72 2.86 0.80 -20.06
C TRP A 72 2.74 -0.73 -19.96
N LYS A 73 1.58 -1.28 -20.29
CA LYS A 73 1.30 -2.71 -20.18
C LYS A 73 2.20 -3.55 -21.09
N SER A 74 2.35 -3.18 -22.36
CA SER A 74 3.24 -3.92 -23.27
C SER A 74 4.70 -3.95 -22.81
N LEU A 75 5.17 -2.87 -22.18
CA LEU A 75 6.52 -2.77 -21.62
C LEU A 75 6.65 -3.62 -20.34
N ALA A 76 5.61 -3.63 -19.51
CA ALA A 76 5.56 -4.45 -18.30
C ALA A 76 5.51 -5.96 -18.62
N ASP A 77 4.82 -6.35 -19.69
CA ASP A 77 4.70 -7.73 -20.14
C ASP A 77 5.97 -8.26 -20.83
N SER A 78 6.76 -7.36 -21.45
CA SER A 78 7.99 -7.72 -22.18
C SER A 78 9.24 -7.73 -21.32
N ASP A 79 9.37 -6.81 -20.36
CA ASP A 79 10.41 -6.87 -19.33
C ASP A 79 9.92 -7.75 -18.18
N GLY A 80 10.32 -9.04 -18.16
CA GLY A 80 10.01 -9.96 -17.05
C GLY A 80 10.44 -9.47 -15.64
N ASP A 81 11.20 -8.38 -15.59
CA ASP A 81 11.69 -7.68 -14.41
C ASP A 81 10.90 -6.39 -14.07
N ALA A 82 10.09 -5.83 -14.98
CA ALA A 82 9.26 -4.63 -14.72
C ALA A 82 8.20 -4.88 -13.65
N GLY A 83 7.79 -6.14 -13.46
CA GLY A 83 6.95 -6.53 -12.33
C GLY A 83 7.63 -6.29 -10.96
N GLN A 84 8.96 -6.19 -10.86
CA GLN A 84 9.65 -5.80 -9.60
C GLN A 84 9.50 -4.30 -9.31
N VAL A 85 9.25 -3.48 -10.34
CA VAL A 85 9.04 -2.03 -10.20
C VAL A 85 7.59 -1.71 -9.85
N SER A 86 6.63 -2.54 -10.29
CA SER A 86 5.19 -2.33 -10.01
C SER A 86 4.77 -2.79 -8.60
N VAL A 87 5.30 -3.93 -8.12
CA VAL A 87 4.84 -4.54 -6.85
C VAL A 87 5.02 -3.60 -5.66
N GLY A 88 3.89 -3.27 -5.02
CA GLY A 88 3.83 -2.43 -3.83
C GLY A 88 4.03 -0.94 -4.07
N THR A 89 4.08 -0.46 -5.33
CA THR A 89 4.23 0.98 -5.62
C THR A 89 2.91 1.71 -5.88
N GLY A 90 1.82 0.97 -6.17
CA GLY A 90 0.53 1.53 -6.55
C GLY A 90 0.44 1.96 -8.02
N LEU A 91 1.51 1.82 -8.80
CA LEU A 91 1.50 2.03 -10.24
C LEU A 91 1.02 0.75 -10.94
N VAL A 92 -0.06 0.89 -11.71
CA VAL A 92 -0.68 -0.19 -12.47
C VAL A 92 -0.20 -0.12 -13.92
N PRO A 93 0.12 -1.26 -14.58
CA PRO A 93 0.38 -1.26 -16.02
C PRO A 93 -0.86 -0.80 -16.79
N MET A 94 -0.77 0.39 -17.37
CA MET A 94 -1.82 1.02 -18.16
C MET A 94 -1.89 0.42 -19.56
N ASP A 95 -3.10 0.16 -20.05
CA ASP A 95 -3.31 -0.32 -21.41
C ASP A 95 -2.77 0.68 -22.45
N ASP A 96 -2.05 0.17 -23.45
CA ASP A 96 -1.38 0.96 -24.47
C ASP A 96 -2.36 1.83 -25.26
N ASP A 97 -3.56 1.32 -25.56
CA ASP A 97 -4.58 2.08 -26.30
C ASP A 97 -5.06 3.30 -25.50
N VAL A 98 -5.16 3.16 -24.17
CA VAL A 98 -5.49 4.26 -23.25
C VAL A 98 -4.36 5.29 -23.23
N ALA A 99 -3.11 4.84 -23.14
CA ALA A 99 -1.94 5.71 -23.14
C ALA A 99 -1.83 6.53 -24.44
N ILE A 100 -2.04 5.86 -25.59
CA ILE A 100 -1.99 6.48 -26.92
C ILE A 100 -3.13 7.49 -27.08
N ALA A 101 -4.35 7.15 -26.64
CA ALA A 101 -5.48 8.07 -26.72
C ALA A 101 -5.24 9.36 -25.90
N ALA A 102 -4.58 9.26 -24.74
CA ALA A 102 -4.28 10.39 -23.87
C ALA A 102 -3.31 11.42 -24.49
N LEU A 103 -2.51 11.03 -25.49
CA LEU A 103 -1.57 11.94 -26.18
C LEU A 103 -2.29 13.16 -26.78
N SER A 104 -3.48 12.96 -27.35
CA SER A 104 -4.27 14.04 -27.94
C SER A 104 -4.69 15.08 -26.89
N SER A 105 -5.05 14.62 -25.69
CA SER A 105 -5.40 15.48 -24.56
C SER A 105 -4.18 16.23 -24.03
N ALA A 106 -3.04 15.54 -23.88
CA ALA A 106 -1.80 16.14 -23.39
C ALA A 106 -1.20 17.18 -24.36
N MET A 107 -1.43 17.00 -25.67
CA MET A 107 -0.98 17.94 -26.71
C MET A 107 -1.95 19.10 -26.97
N ASN A 108 -3.09 19.15 -26.27
CA ASN A 108 -4.08 20.22 -26.43
C ASN A 108 -3.44 21.58 -26.08
N PRO A 109 -3.63 22.65 -26.89
CA PRO A 109 -3.12 23.98 -26.56
C PRO A 109 -3.56 24.54 -25.21
N ALA A 110 -4.71 24.11 -24.70
CA ALA A 110 -5.23 24.47 -23.38
C ALA A 110 -4.60 23.66 -22.23
N ALA A 111 -3.90 22.57 -22.54
CA ALA A 111 -3.20 21.78 -21.53
C ALA A 111 -2.01 22.54 -20.93
N GLY A 112 -1.69 22.21 -19.68
CA GLY A 112 -0.49 22.73 -19.02
C GLY A 112 0.80 22.32 -19.72
N PRO A 113 1.94 22.94 -19.37
CA PRO A 113 3.23 22.57 -19.93
C PRO A 113 3.61 21.11 -19.60
N HIS A 114 3.16 20.61 -18.44
CA HIS A 114 3.39 19.25 -17.97
C HIS A 114 2.06 18.52 -17.79
N SER A 115 2.01 17.25 -18.19
CA SER A 115 0.89 16.35 -17.95
C SER A 115 1.42 15.02 -17.44
N VAL A 116 0.69 14.39 -16.53
CA VAL A 116 0.98 13.04 -16.04
C VAL A 116 -0.12 12.13 -16.57
N VAL A 117 0.26 11.01 -17.19
CA VAL A 117 -0.69 10.01 -17.67
C VAL A 117 -0.29 8.68 -17.08
N VAL A 118 -1.10 8.18 -16.15
CA VAL A 118 -0.79 7.01 -15.34
C VAL A 118 -2.08 6.29 -14.95
N ASP A 119 -2.02 4.97 -14.91
CA ASP A 119 -3.00 4.15 -14.21
C ASP A 119 -2.45 3.75 -12.84
N ALA A 120 -3.26 3.92 -11.80
CA ALA A 120 -2.79 3.78 -10.43
C ALA A 120 -3.90 3.33 -9.47
N ASP A 121 -3.53 2.46 -8.55
CA ASP A 121 -4.22 2.28 -7.28
C ASP A 121 -3.80 3.46 -6.38
N TRP A 122 -4.60 4.54 -6.39
CA TRP A 122 -4.29 5.78 -5.68
C TRP A 122 -4.11 5.60 -4.16
N PRO A 123 -4.97 4.86 -3.45
CA PRO A 123 -4.74 4.53 -2.04
C PRO A 123 -3.37 3.88 -1.79
N LEU A 124 -3.02 2.87 -2.58
CA LEU A 124 -1.74 2.17 -2.46
C LEU A 124 -0.57 3.09 -2.81
N LEU A 125 -0.66 3.85 -3.90
CA LEU A 125 0.39 4.79 -4.30
C LEU A 125 0.65 5.82 -3.19
N ALA A 126 -0.40 6.34 -2.55
CA ALA A 126 -0.28 7.27 -1.44
C ALA A 126 0.37 6.64 -0.21
N GLU A 127 -0.01 5.42 0.16
CA GLU A 127 0.60 4.66 1.25
C GLU A 127 2.09 4.41 0.98
N ALA A 128 2.42 3.93 -0.22
CA ALA A 128 3.79 3.67 -0.67
C ALA A 128 4.66 4.94 -0.65
N TYR A 129 4.09 6.09 -1.00
CA TYR A 129 4.80 7.36 -1.04
C TYR A 129 5.01 7.97 0.35
N ARG A 130 4.00 7.93 1.23
CA ARG A 130 4.09 8.49 2.60
C ARG A 130 5.14 7.80 3.46
N MET A 131 5.40 6.51 3.24
CA MET A 131 6.50 5.83 3.96
C MET A 131 7.89 6.27 3.48
N ARG A 132 8.01 6.80 2.25
CA ARG A 132 9.29 7.32 1.72
C ARG A 132 9.56 8.74 2.20
N GLY A 133 8.56 9.43 2.75
CA GLY A 133 8.68 10.76 3.37
C GLY A 133 7.33 11.45 3.56
N SER A 134 7.30 12.56 4.33
CA SER A 134 6.10 13.37 4.62
C SER A 134 5.64 14.24 3.43
N LEU A 135 5.70 13.72 2.21
CA LEU A 135 5.25 14.44 1.01
C LEU A 135 3.77 14.12 0.74
N ARG A 136 2.97 15.17 0.50
CA ARG A 136 1.51 15.10 0.29
C ARG A 136 1.09 15.28 -1.16
N ILE A 137 2.02 15.13 -2.11
CA ILE A 137 1.82 15.45 -3.54
C ILE A 137 0.67 14.66 -4.17
N VAL A 138 0.35 13.48 -3.63
CA VAL A 138 -0.71 12.59 -4.13
C VAL A 138 -1.99 12.63 -3.29
N ASP A 139 -2.03 13.42 -2.21
CA ASP A 139 -3.18 13.43 -1.29
C ASP A 139 -4.44 13.97 -1.98
N ASP A 140 -4.30 14.99 -2.83
CA ASP A 140 -5.40 15.61 -3.56
C ASP A 140 -6.02 14.66 -4.61
N LEU A 141 -5.29 13.62 -5.03
CA LEU A 141 -5.76 12.59 -5.97
C LEU A 141 -6.65 11.53 -5.29
N LEU A 142 -6.67 11.50 -3.95
CA LEU A 142 -7.54 10.62 -3.18
C LEU A 142 -8.96 11.18 -3.01
N ALA A 143 -9.13 12.50 -3.19
CA ALA A 143 -10.38 13.20 -2.88
C ALA A 143 -11.55 12.81 -3.81
N ASP A 144 -11.27 12.27 -5.00
CA ASP A 144 -12.28 11.75 -5.93
C ASP A 144 -12.63 10.26 -5.69
N SER A 145 -12.03 9.62 -4.68
CA SER A 145 -12.43 8.26 -4.27
C SER A 145 -13.58 8.34 -3.27
N GLU A 146 -14.82 8.47 -3.77
CA GLU A 146 -16.01 8.14 -2.98
C GLU A 146 -15.95 6.65 -2.61
N GLY A 147 -15.39 6.37 -1.44
CA GLY A 147 -15.27 5.03 -0.89
C GLY A 147 -13.93 4.87 -0.21
N ALA A 148 -13.91 5.04 1.12
CA ALA A 148 -12.96 4.29 1.93
C ALA A 148 -13.02 2.84 1.42
N SER A 149 -11.88 2.23 1.12
CA SER A 149 -11.82 0.82 0.73
C SER A 149 -12.37 0.02 1.91
N VAL A 150 -13.68 -0.25 1.88
CA VAL A 150 -14.34 -1.06 2.89
C VAL A 150 -13.87 -2.47 2.58
N ILE A 151 -12.99 -2.99 3.42
CA ILE A 151 -12.59 -4.39 3.35
C ILE A 151 -13.89 -5.21 3.38
N PRO A 152 -14.20 -6.00 2.33
CA PRO A 152 -15.43 -6.77 2.29
C PRO A 152 -15.45 -7.76 3.45
N ALA A 153 -16.40 -7.61 4.38
CA ALA A 153 -16.51 -8.53 5.50
C ALA A 153 -16.78 -9.95 4.97
N ARG A 154 -15.93 -10.90 5.35
CA ARG A 154 -16.07 -12.31 4.98
C ARG A 154 -16.77 -13.05 6.11
N ASP A 155 -17.81 -13.81 5.78
CA ASP A 155 -18.53 -14.63 6.75
C ASP A 155 -17.78 -15.94 7.01
N TRP A 156 -17.25 -16.07 8.22
CA TRP A 156 -16.56 -17.26 8.72
C TRP A 156 -17.45 -18.14 9.62
N SER A 157 -18.68 -17.70 9.92
CA SER A 157 -19.56 -18.33 10.92
C SER A 157 -19.98 -19.75 10.57
N HIS A 158 -19.92 -20.11 9.28
CA HIS A 158 -20.26 -21.44 8.77
C HIS A 158 -19.12 -22.46 8.86
N LEU A 159 -17.91 -22.03 9.26
CA LEU A 159 -16.72 -22.88 9.32
C LEU A 159 -16.28 -23.11 10.78
N THR A 160 -15.83 -24.33 11.08
CA THR A 160 -15.18 -24.63 12.36
C THR A 160 -13.82 -23.94 12.45
N SER A 161 -13.30 -23.70 13.66
CA SER A 161 -11.98 -23.07 13.85
C SER A 161 -10.86 -23.78 13.06
N ALA A 162 -10.93 -25.10 12.94
CA ALA A 162 -9.97 -25.89 12.17
C ALA A 162 -10.08 -25.65 10.65
N GLN A 163 -11.30 -25.49 10.13
CA GLN A 163 -11.54 -25.17 8.73
C GLN A 163 -11.14 -23.73 8.41
N VAL A 164 -11.46 -22.76 9.28
CA VAL A 164 -11.02 -21.37 9.16
C VAL A 164 -9.49 -21.30 9.08
N ARG A 165 -8.80 -21.99 9.99
CA ARG A 165 -7.33 -22.06 9.97
C ARG A 165 -6.79 -22.62 8.66
N ALA A 166 -7.36 -23.72 8.17
CA ALA A 166 -6.91 -24.35 6.93
C ALA A 166 -7.08 -23.43 5.71
N GLU A 167 -8.23 -22.76 5.60
CA GLU A 167 -8.53 -21.78 4.55
C GLU A 167 -7.58 -20.58 4.60
N LEU A 168 -7.39 -20.00 5.80
CA LEU A 168 -6.47 -18.88 5.99
C LEU A 168 -5.03 -19.26 5.69
N GLN A 169 -4.57 -20.41 6.17
CA GLN A 169 -3.21 -20.89 5.92
C GLN A 169 -2.97 -21.14 4.42
N SER A 170 -3.94 -21.75 3.73
CA SER A 170 -3.87 -21.97 2.28
C SER A 170 -3.85 -20.64 1.51
N GLY A 171 -4.76 -19.72 1.83
CA GLY A 171 -4.84 -18.41 1.17
C GLY A 171 -3.60 -17.55 1.43
N LEU A 172 -3.11 -17.49 2.67
CA LEU A 172 -1.88 -16.78 3.00
C LEU A 172 -0.67 -17.39 2.30
N ARG A 173 -0.60 -18.72 2.20
CA ARG A 173 0.46 -19.41 1.44
C ARG A 173 0.46 -18.99 -0.03
N ALA A 174 -0.71 -18.95 -0.66
CA ALA A 174 -0.86 -18.51 -2.05
C ALA A 174 -0.47 -17.03 -2.24
N ILE A 175 -0.89 -16.14 -1.32
CA ILE A 175 -0.53 -14.72 -1.34
C ILE A 175 0.99 -14.57 -1.21
N VAL A 176 1.59 -15.19 -0.20
CA VAL A 176 3.02 -15.08 0.08
C VAL A 176 3.87 -15.67 -1.05
N ALA A 177 3.50 -16.83 -1.58
CA ALA A 177 4.20 -17.46 -2.71
C ALA A 177 4.17 -16.58 -3.96
N ARG A 178 3.02 -15.95 -4.25
CA ARG A 178 2.87 -15.00 -5.36
C ARG A 178 3.75 -13.76 -5.18
N GLU A 179 3.73 -13.15 -4.00
CA GLU A 179 4.53 -11.94 -3.73
C GLU A 179 6.04 -12.26 -3.74
N LEU A 180 6.45 -13.41 -3.21
CA LEU A 180 7.86 -13.87 -3.23
C LEU A 180 8.28 -14.48 -4.58
N ARG A 181 7.34 -14.72 -5.50
CA ARG A 181 7.56 -15.40 -6.79
C ARG A 181 8.24 -16.77 -6.66
N ILE A 182 7.95 -17.49 -5.58
CA ILE A 182 8.41 -18.86 -5.41
C ILE A 182 7.25 -19.81 -5.64
N PRO A 183 7.49 -21.03 -6.16
CA PRO A 183 6.45 -22.05 -6.25
C PRO A 183 5.84 -22.31 -4.87
N GLU A 184 4.51 -22.37 -4.80
CA GLU A 184 3.78 -22.64 -3.56
C GLU A 184 4.26 -23.90 -2.80
N PRO A 185 4.65 -25.00 -3.48
CA PRO A 185 5.21 -26.19 -2.80
C PRO A 185 6.58 -25.97 -2.15
N GLU A 186 7.33 -24.95 -2.55
CA GLU A 186 8.64 -24.60 -1.97
C GLU A 186 8.51 -23.68 -0.75
N LEU A 187 7.30 -23.17 -0.46
CA LEU A 187 7.05 -22.34 0.71
C LEU A 187 6.86 -23.20 1.98
N GLU A 188 7.80 -23.09 2.90
CA GLU A 188 7.71 -23.68 4.24
C GLU A 188 6.87 -22.80 5.17
N ASN A 189 5.82 -23.37 5.77
CA ASN A 189 4.84 -22.61 6.57
C ASN A 189 5.42 -22.01 7.87
N ASP A 190 6.48 -22.62 8.41
CA ASP A 190 7.10 -22.26 9.69
C ASP A 190 8.43 -21.49 9.50
N ARG A 191 8.84 -21.24 8.25
CA ARG A 191 10.06 -20.50 7.97
C ARG A 191 9.80 -18.99 8.06
N PRO A 192 10.69 -18.22 8.71
CA PRO A 192 10.55 -16.77 8.77
C PRO A 192 10.54 -16.13 7.37
N LEU A 193 9.52 -15.34 7.06
CA LEU A 193 9.35 -14.69 5.76
C LEU A 193 10.52 -13.75 5.40
N ALA A 194 11.16 -13.15 6.41
CA ALA A 194 12.36 -12.32 6.22
C ALA A 194 13.53 -13.11 5.62
N GLU A 195 13.68 -14.40 5.96
CA GLU A 195 14.73 -15.26 5.40
C GLU A 195 14.44 -15.70 3.96
N LEU A 196 13.18 -15.57 3.53
CA LEU A 196 12.73 -15.84 2.16
C LEU A 196 12.87 -14.62 1.25
N GLY A 197 13.38 -13.50 1.77
CA GLY A 197 13.61 -12.28 0.99
C GLY A 197 12.45 -11.27 1.07
N LEU A 198 11.56 -11.40 2.05
CA LEU A 198 10.49 -10.42 2.28
C LEU A 198 11.07 -9.03 2.57
N ASN A 199 10.62 -8.02 1.82
CA ASN A 199 10.93 -6.61 2.09
C ASN A 199 9.68 -5.82 2.52
N SER A 200 9.87 -4.59 2.98
CA SER A 200 8.78 -3.76 3.54
C SER A 200 7.63 -3.48 2.57
N LEU A 201 7.89 -3.42 1.26
CA LEU A 201 6.83 -3.21 0.26
C LEU A 201 6.01 -4.48 0.02
N MET A 202 6.68 -5.64 -0.01
CA MET A 202 6.02 -6.94 -0.11
C MET A 202 5.18 -7.24 1.14
N ALA A 203 5.67 -6.87 2.32
CA ALA A 203 4.94 -7.02 3.58
C ALA A 203 3.56 -6.33 3.54
N MET A 204 3.46 -5.19 2.85
CA MET A 204 2.20 -4.47 2.70
C MET A 204 1.28 -5.03 1.63
N ALA A 205 1.85 -5.52 0.51
CA ALA A 205 1.09 -6.24 -0.49
C ALA A 205 0.44 -7.48 0.16
N ILE A 206 1.22 -8.25 0.92
CA ILE A 206 0.72 -9.39 1.71
C ILE A 206 -0.33 -8.93 2.71
N ARG A 207 -0.12 -7.82 3.44
CA ARG A 207 -1.10 -7.29 4.40
C ARG A 207 -2.44 -6.99 3.74
N ARG A 208 -2.48 -6.21 2.65
CA ARG A 208 -3.74 -5.83 1.97
C ARG A 208 -4.46 -7.04 1.39
N GLU A 209 -3.71 -7.94 0.78
CA GLU A 209 -4.27 -9.18 0.24
C GLU A 209 -4.80 -10.09 1.36
N ALA A 210 -4.11 -10.13 2.50
CA ALA A 210 -4.57 -10.86 3.69
C ALA A 210 -5.81 -10.20 4.32
N GLU A 211 -5.88 -8.86 4.34
CA GLU A 211 -7.05 -8.08 4.77
C GLU A 211 -8.27 -8.42 3.90
N ASN A 212 -8.10 -8.45 2.58
CA ASN A 212 -9.13 -8.87 1.63
C ASN A 212 -9.53 -10.35 1.80
N LEU A 213 -8.56 -11.23 2.07
CA LEU A 213 -8.81 -12.64 2.30
C LEU A 213 -9.62 -12.87 3.58
N VAL A 214 -9.28 -12.16 4.66
CA VAL A 214 -9.82 -12.35 6.02
C VAL A 214 -11.08 -11.53 6.28
N GLY A 215 -11.26 -10.41 5.58
CA GLY A 215 -12.39 -9.52 5.75
C GLY A 215 -12.31 -8.58 6.96
N VAL A 216 -11.12 -8.39 7.54
CA VAL A 216 -10.84 -7.50 8.68
C VAL A 216 -9.51 -6.77 8.49
N GLU A 217 -9.37 -5.58 9.10
CA GLU A 217 -8.10 -4.86 9.12
C GLU A 217 -7.04 -5.62 9.93
N ILE A 218 -5.82 -5.69 9.39
CA ILE A 218 -4.67 -6.33 10.03
C ILE A 218 -3.72 -5.22 10.48
N SER A 219 -3.33 -5.19 11.75
CA SER A 219 -2.31 -4.25 12.21
C SER A 219 -0.95 -4.59 11.59
N THR A 220 -0.17 -3.58 11.18
CA THR A 220 1.22 -3.76 10.74
C THR A 220 2.08 -4.47 11.80
N ILE A 221 1.79 -4.28 13.10
CA ILE A 221 2.48 -4.94 14.20
C ILE A 221 2.26 -6.47 14.20
N MET A 222 1.09 -6.95 13.77
CA MET A 222 0.79 -8.38 13.73
C MET A 222 1.65 -9.12 12.70
N LEU A 223 1.92 -8.49 11.54
CA LEU A 223 2.73 -9.11 10.48
C LEU A 223 4.19 -9.28 10.90
N PHE A 224 4.71 -8.35 11.71
CA PHE A 224 6.08 -8.42 12.24
C PHE A 224 6.22 -9.37 13.44
N ASN A 225 5.20 -9.46 14.31
CA ASN A 225 5.21 -10.36 15.47
C ASN A 225 4.94 -11.82 15.10
N HIS A 226 4.39 -12.07 13.92
CA HIS A 226 4.07 -13.40 13.41
C HIS A 226 4.77 -13.63 12.06
N PRO A 227 6.10 -13.83 12.06
CA PRO A 227 6.91 -13.81 10.84
C PRO A 227 6.77 -15.09 10.00
N THR A 228 5.79 -15.96 10.26
CA THR A 228 5.57 -17.22 9.52
C THR A 228 4.11 -17.32 9.09
N VAL A 229 3.85 -18.03 7.99
CA VAL A 229 2.49 -18.25 7.46
C VAL A 229 1.62 -18.96 8.50
N SER A 230 2.18 -19.95 9.19
CA SER A 230 1.49 -20.69 10.25
C SER A 230 1.08 -19.78 11.41
N ALA A 231 2.00 -18.93 11.90
CA ALA A 231 1.74 -18.04 13.03
C ALA A 231 0.74 -16.93 12.69
N LEU A 232 0.76 -16.42 11.45
CA LEU A 232 -0.19 -15.42 10.98
C LEU A 232 -1.59 -16.04 10.81
N ALA A 233 -1.69 -17.24 10.24
CA ALA A 233 -2.95 -17.97 10.12
C ALA A 233 -3.56 -18.27 11.50
N ASP A 234 -2.73 -18.65 12.47
CA ASP A 234 -3.12 -18.85 13.87
C ASP A 234 -3.81 -17.63 14.48
N GLN A 235 -3.19 -16.46 14.33
CA GLN A 235 -3.70 -15.22 14.92
C GLN A 235 -4.94 -14.72 14.21
N LEU A 236 -4.98 -14.82 12.88
CA LEU A 236 -6.16 -14.46 12.12
C LEU A 236 -7.34 -15.38 12.48
N THR A 237 -7.08 -16.68 12.66
CA THR A 237 -8.11 -17.63 13.11
C THR A 237 -8.68 -17.22 14.47
N LYS A 238 -7.84 -16.79 15.43
CA LYS A 238 -8.32 -16.31 16.75
C LYS A 238 -9.19 -15.05 16.65
N MET A 239 -8.98 -14.22 15.63
CA MET A 239 -9.75 -12.99 15.44
C MET A 239 -11.09 -13.24 14.74
N VAL A 240 -11.17 -14.22 13.82
CA VAL A 240 -12.36 -14.42 12.97
C VAL A 240 -13.15 -15.70 13.22
N ALA A 241 -12.55 -16.71 13.89
CA ALA A 241 -13.28 -17.94 14.16
C ALA A 241 -14.37 -17.70 15.19
N PRO A 242 -15.59 -18.24 14.99
CA PRO A 242 -16.64 -18.20 16.00
C PRO A 242 -16.13 -18.89 17.27
N THR A 243 -16.08 -18.15 18.38
CA THR A 243 -15.55 -18.62 19.67
C THR A 243 -16.34 -19.83 20.12
N THR A 244 -15.86 -21.02 19.79
CA THR A 244 -16.43 -22.28 20.28
C THR A 244 -15.56 -22.73 21.44
N GLU A 245 -15.65 -22.04 22.59
CA GLU A 245 -15.21 -22.56 23.89
C GLU A 245 -15.68 -21.65 25.05
N SER A 246 -16.66 -22.15 25.81
CA SER A 246 -16.52 -22.44 27.23
C SER A 246 -15.92 -21.36 28.16
N GLY A 247 -16.22 -20.08 27.94
CA GLY A 247 -15.80 -18.96 28.81
C GLY A 247 -16.84 -18.45 29.81
N HIS A 248 -18.03 -19.07 29.88
CA HIS A 248 -19.11 -18.59 30.75
C HIS A 248 -18.95 -18.98 32.24
N ASP A 249 -18.11 -19.96 32.57
CA ASP A 249 -17.93 -20.42 33.95
C ASP A 249 -16.84 -19.67 34.73
N GLU A 250 -15.78 -19.15 34.09
CA GLU A 250 -14.74 -18.41 34.81
C GLU A 250 -15.16 -16.99 35.20
N ILE A 251 -15.92 -16.29 34.35
CA ILE A 251 -16.41 -14.92 34.64
C ILE A 251 -17.52 -14.96 35.72
N ALA A 252 -18.33 -16.03 35.74
CA ALA A 252 -19.32 -16.29 36.79
C ALA A 252 -18.65 -16.63 38.14
N ALA A 253 -17.58 -17.44 38.13
CA ALA A 253 -16.82 -17.78 39.33
C ALA A 253 -16.06 -16.57 39.92
N LEU A 254 -15.48 -15.71 39.07
CA LEU A 254 -14.80 -14.48 39.48
C LEU A 254 -15.78 -13.42 40.03
N SER A 255 -16.98 -13.31 39.46
CA SER A 255 -18.03 -12.40 39.96
C SER A 255 -18.62 -12.87 41.30
N ALA A 256 -18.79 -14.17 41.50
CA ALA A 256 -19.26 -14.75 42.76
C ALA A 256 -18.24 -14.57 43.90
N SER A 257 -16.94 -14.70 43.61
CA SER A 257 -15.87 -14.43 44.57
C SER A 257 -15.78 -12.96 44.98
N ALA A 258 -15.95 -12.03 44.02
CA ALA A 258 -15.87 -10.59 44.29
C ALA A 258 -17.06 -10.07 45.10
N GLY A 259 -18.27 -10.58 44.83
CA GLY A 259 -19.48 -10.23 45.59
C GLY A 259 -19.39 -10.65 47.07
N SER A 260 -18.91 -11.87 47.33
CA SER A 260 -18.72 -12.37 48.70
C SER A 260 -17.69 -11.57 49.50
N THR A 261 -16.62 -11.09 48.85
CA THR A 261 -15.61 -10.27 49.53
C THR A 261 -16.11 -8.86 49.87
N LEU A 262 -16.97 -8.28 49.02
CA LEU A 262 -17.54 -6.95 49.26
C LEU A 262 -18.60 -6.97 50.36
N ASP A 263 -19.48 -7.97 50.40
CA ASP A 263 -20.48 -8.10 51.49
C ASP A 263 -19.80 -8.30 52.85
N SER A 264 -18.73 -9.11 52.92
CA SER A 264 -17.99 -9.32 54.17
C SER A 264 -17.24 -8.07 54.68
N LEU A 265 -16.93 -7.12 53.78
CA LEU A 265 -16.32 -5.84 54.13
C LEU A 265 -17.37 -4.83 54.61
N PHE A 266 -18.58 -4.84 54.06
CA PHE A 266 -19.69 -3.99 54.49
C PHE A 266 -20.24 -4.39 55.86
N ASP A 267 -20.46 -5.69 56.11
CA ASP A 267 -20.94 -6.19 57.41
C ASP A 267 -19.97 -5.84 58.56
N ARG A 268 -18.66 -5.83 58.29
CA ARG A 268 -17.63 -5.54 59.30
C ARG A 268 -17.50 -4.04 59.62
N ILE A 269 -17.96 -3.17 58.72
CA ILE A 269 -18.01 -1.72 58.95
C ILE A 269 -19.29 -1.38 59.74
N GLU A 270 -20.44 -1.96 59.40
CA GLU A 270 -21.69 -1.74 60.13
C GLU A 270 -21.66 -2.32 61.56
N SER A 271 -20.97 -3.43 61.80
CA SER A 271 -20.82 -3.99 63.15
C SER A 271 -19.90 -3.19 64.07
N SER A 272 -19.16 -2.19 63.55
CA SER A 272 -18.13 -1.46 64.29
C SER A 272 -18.55 -0.06 64.79
N SER A 273 -19.77 0.38 64.48
CA SER A 273 -20.26 1.72 64.85
C SER A 273 -21.42 1.70 65.85
N VAL A 274 -21.25 1.07 67.01
CA VAL A 274 -22.04 1.37 68.22
C VAL A 274 -21.15 1.21 69.47
N THR A 275 -20.55 2.30 69.93
CA THR A 275 -20.42 2.60 71.37
C THR A 275 -20.30 4.11 71.51
N ALA A 276 -21.33 4.69 72.10
CA ALA A 276 -21.44 6.10 72.46
C ALA A 276 -20.56 6.44 73.66
N GLU A 277 -20.00 7.65 73.68
CA GLU A 277 -19.68 8.37 74.92
C GLU A 277 -20.44 9.69 74.90
N GLU A 278 -21.38 9.81 75.83
CA GLU A 278 -22.24 10.96 76.12
C GLU A 278 -21.52 11.86 77.15
N PRO A 279 -21.58 13.20 77.02
CA PRO A 279 -21.31 14.06 78.17
C PRO A 279 -22.42 15.10 78.39
N ALA A 280 -23.09 15.00 79.55
CA ALA A 280 -23.20 16.08 80.55
C ALA A 280 -23.86 15.55 81.83
#